data_AF-A0A3M1KP27-F1
#
_entry.id   AF-A0A3M1KP27-F1
#
_cell.length_a   1.000
_cell.length_b   1.000
_cell.length_c   1.000
_cell.angle_alpha   90.00
_cell.angle_beta   90.00
_cell.angle_gamma   90.00
#
_symmetry.space_group_name_H-M   'P 1'
#
loop_
_entity.id
_entity.type
_entity.pdbx_description
1 polymer ?
#
loop_
_entity_poly.entity_id
_entity_poly.type
_entity_poly.pdbx_seq_one_letter_code
_entity_poly.pdbx_strand_id
1 'polypeptide(L)'
;MLLLLSGCASAGLSERVDQLDREFRELRRGHAVTAQRLREIDRLNQTSFLVQDSIERLGLELQALRQEVTKMQQELRVVNAALFSVKPTDQPPAPSASAGRAPQPRRVAPPARTTPEAGGAQAQSDLPDDDRGIYQIAYAAMQQDDPDTAVRAFQKLLKKFPQSDLADNAHYWLGEIYAGLGDSATAEKHFHKILEEYPSGNKVPDAMYKLGVLAQESGDCSAAMSWYRKVREQYPWSPVSEKIEERRKQCEVAQ
;
A
#
# COMPACT_ATOMS: atom_id res chain seq x y z
N MET A 1 -1.86 86.26 4.38
CA MET A 1 -0.52 85.64 4.50
C MET A 1 -0.61 84.44 5.47
N LEU A 2 -1.36 83.39 5.11
CA LEU A 2 -1.62 82.24 6.02
C LEU A 2 -1.84 80.90 5.27
N LEU A 3 -1.16 80.71 4.13
CA LEU A 3 -1.31 79.48 3.31
C LEU A 3 -0.02 78.65 3.17
N LEU A 4 1.12 79.07 3.73
CA LEU A 4 2.41 78.42 3.46
C LEU A 4 2.89 77.43 4.54
N LEU A 5 2.22 77.33 5.69
CA LEU A 5 2.65 76.42 6.78
C LEU A 5 1.98 75.03 6.73
N SER A 6 0.93 74.84 5.91
CA SER A 6 0.26 73.54 5.76
C SER A 6 0.99 72.57 4.82
N GLY A 7 1.86 73.07 3.94
CA GLY A 7 2.53 72.28 2.90
C GLY A 7 3.66 71.38 3.39
N CYS A 8 4.36 71.76 4.46
CA CYS A 8 5.50 70.98 4.96
C CYS A 8 5.06 69.76 5.79
N ALA A 9 3.96 69.88 6.54
CA ALA A 9 3.40 68.76 7.31
C ALA A 9 2.73 67.72 6.39
N SER A 10 2.08 68.15 5.31
CA SER A 10 1.49 67.24 4.31
C SER A 10 2.54 66.54 3.44
N ALA A 11 3.67 67.20 3.14
CA ALA A 11 4.77 66.59 2.40
C ALA A 11 5.42 65.42 3.17
N GLY A 12 5.74 65.60 4.45
CA GLY A 12 6.31 64.52 5.28
C GLY A 12 5.33 63.37 5.55
N LEU A 13 4.02 63.65 5.56
CA LEU A 13 2.99 62.62 5.65
C LEU A 13 2.86 61.83 4.34
N SER A 14 2.88 62.51 3.19
CA SER A 14 2.86 61.87 1.86
C SER A 14 4.04 60.93 1.67
N GLU A 15 5.25 61.37 2.03
CA GLU A 15 6.46 60.56 1.88
C GLU A 15 6.42 59.29 2.76
N ARG A 16 5.85 59.39 3.97
CA ARG A 16 5.63 58.24 4.85
C ARG A 16 4.56 57.29 4.31
N VAL A 17 3.48 57.81 3.72
CA VAL A 17 2.45 56.99 3.06
C VAL A 17 3.05 56.26 1.86
N ASP A 18 3.84 56.94 1.03
CA ASP A 18 4.52 56.33 -0.11
C ASP A 18 5.54 55.26 0.32
N GLN A 19 6.22 55.47 1.44
CA GLN A 19 7.12 54.48 2.04
C GLN A 19 6.35 53.25 2.54
N LEU A 20 5.27 53.45 3.31
CA LEU A 20 4.41 52.36 3.77
C LEU A 20 3.81 51.58 2.60
N ASP A 21 3.41 52.26 1.52
CA ASP A 21 2.90 51.61 0.31
C ASP A 21 3.98 50.79 -0.40
N ARG A 22 5.23 51.24 -0.42
CA ARG A 22 6.37 50.46 -0.93
C ARG A 22 6.59 49.20 -0.09
N GLU A 23 6.69 49.35 1.24
CA GLU A 23 6.87 48.23 2.17
C GLU A 23 5.72 47.21 2.09
N PHE A 24 4.47 47.68 2.00
CA PHE A 24 3.31 46.82 1.87
C PHE A 24 3.27 46.08 0.53
N ARG A 25 3.66 46.74 -0.57
CA ARG A 25 3.81 46.08 -1.89
C ARG A 25 4.91 45.01 -1.85
N GLU A 26 6.03 45.28 -1.20
CA GLU A 26 7.12 44.31 -1.03
C GLU A 26 6.69 43.11 -0.17
N LEU A 27 6.01 43.36 0.95
CA LEU A 27 5.48 42.30 1.81
C LEU A 27 4.46 41.43 1.06
N ARG A 28 3.53 42.04 0.32
CA ARG A 28 2.57 41.30 -0.53
C ARG A 28 3.26 40.45 -1.59
N ARG A 29 4.31 40.96 -2.23
CA ARG A 29 5.12 40.19 -3.18
C ARG A 29 5.81 39.02 -2.50
N GLY A 30 6.40 39.23 -1.32
CA GLY A 30 6.99 38.17 -0.50
C GLY A 30 5.99 37.07 -0.16
N HIS A 31 4.80 37.45 0.34
CA HIS A 31 3.72 36.50 0.62
C HIS A 31 3.26 35.73 -0.62
N ALA A 32 3.15 36.39 -1.78
CA ALA A 32 2.76 35.73 -3.03
C ALA A 32 3.81 34.68 -3.46
N VAL A 33 5.09 34.99 -3.34
CA VAL A 33 6.20 34.05 -3.62
C VAL A 33 6.18 32.88 -2.63
N THR A 34 5.96 33.13 -1.34
CA THR A 34 5.85 32.07 -0.33
C THR A 34 4.65 31.16 -0.60
N ALA A 35 3.49 31.72 -0.93
CA ALA A 35 2.30 30.95 -1.30
C ALA A 35 2.52 30.11 -2.57
N GLN A 36 3.26 30.62 -3.54
CA GLN A 36 3.66 29.85 -4.72
C GLN A 36 4.57 28.67 -4.35
N ARG A 37 5.58 28.89 -3.50
CA ARG A 37 6.47 27.81 -3.04
C ARG A 37 5.73 26.74 -2.26
N LEU A 38 4.77 27.12 -1.41
CA LEU A 38 3.93 26.17 -0.68
C LEU A 38 3.10 25.30 -1.65
N ARG A 39 2.47 25.89 -2.66
CA ARG A 39 1.75 25.13 -3.70
C ARG A 39 2.66 24.17 -4.46
N GLU A 40 3.92 24.54 -4.68
CA GLU A 40 4.89 23.67 -5.34
C GLU A 40 5.30 22.50 -4.44
N ILE A 41 5.50 22.75 -3.13
CA ILE A 41 5.73 21.68 -2.14
C ILE A 41 4.53 20.73 -2.08
N ASP A 42 3.31 21.25 -2.05
CA ASP A 42 2.08 20.44 -2.06
C ASP A 42 2.01 19.57 -3.33
N ARG A 43 2.32 20.15 -4.49
CA ARG A 43 2.41 19.40 -5.75
C ARG A 43 3.48 18.31 -5.68
N LEU A 44 4.64 18.59 -5.12
CA LEU A 44 5.71 17.61 -4.96
C LEU A 44 5.30 16.46 -4.03
N ASN A 45 4.68 16.77 -2.89
CA ASN A 45 4.16 15.77 -1.96
C ASN A 45 3.10 14.89 -2.63
N GLN A 46 2.18 15.49 -3.38
CA GLN A 46 1.17 14.75 -4.16
C GLN A 46 1.83 13.82 -5.17
N THR A 47 2.82 14.30 -5.94
CA THR A 47 3.54 13.45 -6.89
C THR A 47 4.32 12.33 -6.19
N SER A 48 4.91 12.58 -5.03
CA SER A 48 5.61 11.56 -4.24
C SER A 48 4.64 10.46 -3.83
N PHE A 49 3.47 10.83 -3.30
CA PHE A 49 2.44 9.88 -2.90
C PHE A 49 1.98 9.01 -4.07
N LEU A 50 1.66 9.64 -5.21
CA LEU A 50 1.22 8.92 -6.42
C LEU A 50 2.32 8.01 -6.99
N VAL A 51 3.58 8.45 -6.95
CA VAL A 51 4.72 7.66 -7.40
C VAL A 51 4.95 6.47 -6.46
N GLN A 52 4.81 6.65 -5.14
CA GLN A 52 4.89 5.54 -4.19
C GLN A 52 3.80 4.49 -4.43
N ASP A 53 2.54 4.91 -4.58
CA ASP A 53 1.44 4.00 -4.93
C ASP A 53 1.68 3.29 -6.28
N SER A 54 2.17 4.03 -7.29
CA SER A 54 2.49 3.46 -8.60
C SER A 54 3.64 2.45 -8.54
N ILE A 55 4.69 2.74 -7.75
CA ILE A 55 5.83 1.82 -7.55
C ILE A 55 5.36 0.55 -6.86
N GLU A 56 4.51 0.67 -5.85
CA GLU A 56 3.91 -0.47 -5.17
C GLU A 56 3.13 -1.32 -6.17
N ARG A 57 2.17 -0.73 -6.90
CA ARG A 57 1.37 -1.45 -7.90
C ARG A 57 2.21 -2.10 -9.00
N LEU A 58 3.15 -1.37 -9.59
CA LEU A 58 4.02 -1.89 -10.64
C LEU A 58 4.94 -3.00 -10.11
N GLY A 59 5.39 -2.90 -8.86
CA GLY A 59 6.16 -3.95 -8.20
C GLY A 59 5.37 -5.26 -8.09
N LEU A 60 4.08 -5.18 -7.75
CA LEU A 60 3.17 -6.33 -7.70
C LEU A 60 2.96 -6.94 -9.10
N GLU A 61 2.63 -6.11 -10.10
CA GLU A 61 2.39 -6.55 -11.48
C GLU A 61 3.63 -7.23 -12.09
N LEU A 62 4.82 -6.64 -11.89
CA LEU A 62 6.07 -7.18 -12.41
C LEU A 62 6.40 -8.55 -11.80
N GLN A 63 6.05 -8.76 -10.53
CA GLN A 63 6.28 -10.03 -9.88
C GLN A 63 5.27 -11.11 -10.29
N ALA A 64 4.00 -10.75 -10.47
CA ALA A 64 3.01 -11.65 -11.04
C ALA A 64 3.44 -12.14 -12.43
N LEU A 65 3.90 -11.23 -13.28
CA LEU A 65 4.42 -11.58 -14.60
C LEU A 65 5.65 -12.50 -14.52
N ARG A 66 6.56 -12.28 -13.56
CA ARG A 66 7.69 -13.18 -13.32
C ARG A 66 7.25 -14.58 -12.91
N GLN A 67 6.21 -14.70 -12.08
CA GLN A 67 5.66 -16.00 -11.69
C GLN A 67 5.04 -16.72 -12.89
N GLU A 68 4.28 -16.02 -13.73
CA GLU A 68 3.72 -16.59 -14.96
C GLU A 68 4.82 -17.06 -15.92
N VAL A 69 5.87 -16.26 -16.12
CA VAL A 69 7.04 -16.67 -16.93
C VAL A 69 7.68 -17.93 -16.35
N THR A 70 7.83 -18.01 -15.03
CA THR A 70 8.41 -19.19 -14.37
C THR A 70 7.55 -20.43 -14.57
N LYS A 71 6.23 -20.30 -14.44
CA LYS A 71 5.27 -21.37 -14.67
C LYS A 71 5.31 -21.83 -16.13
N MET A 72 5.28 -20.90 -17.08
CA MET A 72 5.39 -21.19 -18.51
C MET A 72 6.71 -21.91 -18.84
N GLN A 73 7.82 -21.50 -18.24
CA GLN A 73 9.10 -22.20 -18.40
C GLN A 73 9.07 -23.62 -17.84
N GLN A 74 8.36 -23.88 -16.74
CA GLN A 74 8.17 -25.23 -16.20
C GLN A 74 7.28 -26.08 -17.12
N GLU A 75 6.19 -25.53 -17.65
CA GLU A 75 5.33 -26.23 -18.61
C GLU A 75 6.09 -26.58 -19.88
N LEU A 76 6.87 -25.64 -20.43
CA LEU A 76 7.77 -25.90 -21.56
C LEU A 76 8.78 -27.00 -21.24
N ARG A 77 9.36 -27.02 -20.03
CA ARG A 77 10.26 -28.11 -19.61
C ARG A 77 9.57 -29.47 -19.65
N VAL A 78 8.34 -29.57 -19.13
CA VAL A 78 7.58 -30.83 -19.13
C VAL A 78 7.25 -31.27 -20.56
N VAL A 79 6.76 -30.36 -21.41
CA VAL A 79 6.47 -30.66 -22.82
C VAL A 79 7.74 -31.08 -23.57
N ASN A 80 8.86 -30.38 -23.35
CA ASN A 80 10.14 -30.71 -23.95
C ASN A 80 10.62 -32.11 -23.49
N ALA A 81 10.53 -32.41 -22.21
CA ALA A 81 10.86 -33.73 -21.67
C ALA A 81 9.96 -34.83 -22.25
N ALA A 82 8.66 -34.55 -22.44
CA ALA A 82 7.72 -35.49 -23.07
C ALA A 82 8.05 -35.74 -24.55
N LEU A 83 8.37 -34.68 -25.32
CA LEU A 83 8.80 -34.78 -26.72
C LEU A 83 10.08 -35.60 -26.88
N PHE A 84 11.06 -35.46 -25.97
CA PHE A 84 12.32 -36.19 -26.02
C PHE A 84 12.31 -37.55 -25.29
N SER A 85 11.23 -37.88 -24.56
CA SER A 85 11.04 -39.22 -23.97
C SER A 85 10.33 -40.21 -24.90
N VAL A 86 9.86 -39.76 -26.06
CA VAL A 86 9.44 -40.65 -27.15
C VAL A 86 10.70 -41.21 -27.82
N LYS A 87 11.15 -42.38 -27.35
CA LYS A 87 12.18 -43.16 -28.06
C LYS A 87 11.70 -43.45 -29.48
N PRO A 88 12.53 -43.25 -30.53
CA PRO A 88 12.34 -43.93 -31.80
C PRO A 88 12.43 -45.44 -31.52
N THR A 89 11.29 -46.12 -31.49
CA THR A 89 11.23 -47.59 -31.60
C THR A 89 11.55 -47.97 -33.04
N ASP A 90 12.83 -47.98 -33.37
CA ASP A 90 13.37 -48.71 -34.52
C ASP A 90 14.83 -49.08 -34.20
N GLN A 91 14.99 -50.14 -33.43
CA GLN A 91 16.25 -50.89 -33.39
C GLN A 91 15.90 -52.38 -33.53
N PRO A 92 16.25 -53.01 -34.68
CA PRO A 92 15.98 -54.42 -34.90
C PRO A 92 16.76 -55.30 -33.90
N PRO A 93 16.25 -56.51 -33.58
CA PRO A 93 16.86 -57.36 -32.57
C PRO A 93 18.24 -57.85 -33.01
N ALA A 94 19.28 -57.56 -32.21
CA ALA A 94 20.59 -58.18 -32.35
C ALA A 94 20.58 -59.61 -31.77
N PRO A 95 21.33 -60.55 -32.36
CA PRO A 95 21.25 -61.98 -32.01
C PRO A 95 21.90 -62.30 -30.67
N SER A 96 21.35 -63.30 -29.99
CA SER A 96 21.91 -63.92 -28.79
C SER A 96 23.29 -64.50 -29.03
N ALA A 97 24.23 -64.20 -28.12
CA ALA A 97 25.37 -65.05 -27.84
C ALA A 97 25.53 -65.20 -26.32
N SER A 98 25.54 -66.46 -25.91
CA SER A 98 25.72 -66.96 -24.54
C SER A 98 27.14 -66.79 -24.01
N ALA A 99 27.27 -66.58 -22.69
CA ALA A 99 28.09 -67.35 -21.75
C ALA A 99 28.68 -66.46 -20.64
N GLY A 100 28.52 -66.87 -19.37
CA GLY A 100 29.25 -66.28 -18.24
C GLY A 100 28.45 -66.25 -16.93
N ARG A 101 28.44 -67.38 -16.23
CA ARG A 101 27.82 -67.57 -14.91
C ARG A 101 28.81 -67.21 -13.79
N ALA A 102 28.40 -66.40 -12.82
CA ALA A 102 28.71 -66.58 -11.39
C ALA A 102 27.77 -65.71 -10.52
N PRO A 103 27.24 -66.21 -9.38
CA PRO A 103 26.13 -65.59 -8.66
C PRO A 103 26.59 -64.74 -7.47
N GLN A 104 25.86 -63.65 -7.17
CA GLN A 104 25.91 -63.01 -5.84
C GLN A 104 24.49 -62.85 -5.25
N PRO A 105 24.31 -63.03 -3.94
CA PRO A 105 23.02 -63.28 -3.32
C PRO A 105 22.19 -62.03 -3.05
N ARG A 106 20.88 -62.20 -3.16
CA ARG A 106 19.81 -61.27 -2.77
C ARG A 106 19.96 -60.81 -1.32
N ARG A 107 19.83 -59.50 -1.09
CA ARG A 107 19.19 -58.97 0.13
C ARG A 107 17.90 -58.27 -0.25
N VAL A 108 16.83 -58.79 0.34
CA VAL A 108 15.46 -58.30 0.26
C VAL A 108 15.34 -57.19 1.32
N ALA A 109 14.84 -56.02 0.95
CA ALA A 109 14.37 -55.02 1.90
C ALA A 109 12.89 -54.71 1.57
N PRO A 110 11.96 -54.83 2.53
CA PRO A 110 10.54 -54.60 2.32
C PRO A 110 10.19 -53.10 2.24
N PRO A 111 9.08 -52.72 1.59
CA PRO A 111 8.61 -51.35 1.54
C PRO A 111 7.91 -50.97 2.85
N ALA A 112 8.45 -50.02 3.60
CA ALA A 112 7.74 -49.42 4.72
C ALA A 112 6.81 -48.31 4.19
N ARG A 113 5.52 -48.66 4.05
CA ARG A 113 4.42 -47.70 4.16
C ARG A 113 4.04 -47.60 5.64
N THR A 114 4.07 -46.40 6.18
CA THR A 114 3.29 -46.03 7.37
C THR A 114 2.63 -44.68 7.11
N THR A 115 1.33 -44.79 6.86
CA THR A 115 0.19 -43.93 7.25
C THR A 115 0.36 -42.41 7.45
N PRO A 116 -0.60 -41.61 6.93
CA PRO A 116 -0.78 -40.20 7.27
C PRO A 116 -1.51 -40.08 8.62
N GLU A 117 -0.91 -39.35 9.57
CA GLU A 117 -1.57 -38.98 10.82
C GLU A 117 -1.76 -37.46 10.85
N ALA A 118 -3.02 -37.07 11.06
CA ALA A 118 -3.51 -35.71 11.11
C ALA A 118 -3.03 -34.99 12.38
N GLY A 119 -2.73 -33.69 12.26
CA GLY A 119 -2.52 -32.81 13.40
C GLY A 119 -2.03 -31.44 12.97
N GLY A 120 -2.93 -30.46 12.95
CA GLY A 120 -2.70 -29.10 12.46
C GLY A 120 -1.44 -28.42 13.01
N ALA A 121 -0.48 -28.17 12.13
CA ALA A 121 0.60 -27.21 12.33
C ALA A 121 1.25 -26.75 11.00
N GLN A 122 0.59 -26.95 9.85
CA GLN A 122 1.14 -26.65 8.53
C GLN A 122 0.31 -25.57 7.83
N ALA A 123 0.45 -24.33 8.29
CA ALA A 123 0.16 -23.12 7.52
C ALA A 123 1.05 -21.94 7.93
N GLN A 124 2.00 -22.15 8.85
CA GLN A 124 2.93 -21.11 9.30
C GLN A 124 4.23 -21.06 8.46
N SER A 125 4.44 -22.00 7.54
CA SER A 125 5.69 -22.15 6.78
C SER A 125 5.69 -21.55 5.37
N ASP A 126 4.55 -21.14 4.82
CA ASP A 126 4.47 -20.89 3.36
C ASP A 126 4.51 -19.40 2.99
N LEU A 127 4.39 -18.51 3.97
CA LEU A 127 4.57 -17.09 3.76
C LEU A 127 6.08 -16.76 3.75
N PRO A 128 6.57 -15.93 2.81
CA PRO A 128 7.96 -15.51 2.71
C PRO A 128 8.53 -14.97 4.02
N ASP A 129 9.86 -14.94 4.09
CA ASP A 129 10.59 -14.35 5.20
C ASP A 129 11.14 -12.95 4.88
N ASP A 130 10.29 -12.12 4.26
CA ASP A 130 10.55 -10.72 3.98
C ASP A 130 9.22 -9.96 3.95
N ASP A 131 9.25 -8.68 4.31
CA ASP A 131 8.08 -7.82 4.42
C ASP A 131 7.34 -7.66 3.08
N ARG A 132 8.08 -7.42 1.99
CA ARG A 132 7.54 -7.27 0.63
C ARG A 132 6.86 -8.53 0.12
N GLY A 133 7.48 -9.69 0.28
CA GLY A 133 6.92 -10.98 -0.13
C GLY A 133 5.65 -11.32 0.65
N ILE A 134 5.61 -11.03 1.95
CA ILE A 134 4.39 -11.21 2.75
C ILE A 134 3.29 -10.24 2.29
N TYR A 135 3.61 -8.97 2.09
CA TYR A 135 2.67 -7.95 1.61
C TYR A 135 2.06 -8.32 0.25
N GLN A 136 2.88 -8.83 -0.66
CA GLN A 136 2.45 -9.29 -1.98
C GLN A 136 1.42 -10.42 -1.90
N ILE A 137 1.66 -11.42 -1.05
CA ILE A 137 0.69 -12.50 -0.86
C ILE A 137 -0.59 -11.95 -0.26
N ALA A 138 -0.48 -11.06 0.73
CA ALA A 138 -1.65 -10.44 1.35
C ALA A 138 -2.49 -9.68 0.32
N TYR A 139 -1.86 -8.86 -0.51
CA TYR A 139 -2.53 -8.08 -1.53
C TYR A 139 -3.11 -8.95 -2.65
N ALA A 140 -2.38 -9.98 -3.11
CA ALA A 140 -2.89 -10.92 -4.10
C ALA A 140 -4.12 -11.68 -3.59
N ALA A 141 -4.14 -12.05 -2.31
CA ALA A 141 -5.30 -12.68 -1.68
C ALA A 141 -6.51 -11.74 -1.66
N MET A 142 -6.32 -10.43 -1.41
CA MET A 142 -7.41 -9.45 -1.54
C MET A 142 -7.98 -9.38 -2.96
N GLN A 143 -7.13 -9.43 -3.99
CA GLN A 143 -7.58 -9.44 -5.39
C GLN A 143 -8.33 -10.73 -5.77
N GLN A 144 -8.13 -11.80 -5.02
CA GLN A 144 -8.80 -13.09 -5.19
C GLN A 144 -10.03 -13.25 -4.30
N ASP A 145 -10.45 -12.19 -3.58
CA ASP A 145 -11.55 -12.22 -2.61
C ASP A 145 -11.33 -13.28 -1.50
N ASP A 146 -10.07 -13.48 -1.09
CA ASP A 146 -9.65 -14.31 0.03
C ASP A 146 -9.18 -13.43 1.22
N PRO A 147 -10.14 -12.89 2.01
CA PRO A 147 -9.80 -12.03 3.14
C PRO A 147 -9.07 -12.78 4.25
N ASP A 148 -9.31 -14.08 4.43
CA ASP A 148 -8.68 -14.87 5.49
C ASP A 148 -7.16 -14.98 5.27
N THR A 149 -6.72 -15.25 4.04
CA THR A 149 -5.30 -15.29 3.69
C THR A 149 -4.67 -13.90 3.77
N ALA A 150 -5.37 -12.86 3.30
CA ALA A 150 -4.90 -11.48 3.40
C ALA A 150 -4.65 -11.06 4.86
N VAL A 151 -5.63 -11.31 5.75
CA VAL A 151 -5.53 -10.98 7.18
C VAL A 151 -4.35 -11.69 7.83
N ARG A 152 -4.20 -13.00 7.62
CA ARG A 152 -3.07 -13.76 8.19
C ARG A 152 -1.72 -13.21 7.73
N ALA A 153 -1.60 -12.86 6.45
CA ALA A 153 -0.36 -12.34 5.89
C ALA A 153 -0.03 -10.93 6.43
N PHE A 154 -0.98 -9.99 6.44
CA PHE A 154 -0.74 -8.66 7.02
C PHE A 154 -0.43 -8.73 8.52
N GLN A 155 -1.11 -9.59 9.28
CA GLN A 155 -0.78 -9.80 10.70
C GLN A 155 0.63 -10.37 10.88
N LYS A 156 1.08 -11.28 10.02
CA LYS A 156 2.46 -11.77 10.04
C LYS A 156 3.45 -10.64 9.74
N LEU A 157 3.18 -9.80 8.74
CA LEU A 157 4.01 -8.63 8.40
C LEU A 157 4.17 -7.72 9.62
N LEU A 158 3.06 -7.31 10.23
CA LEU A 158 3.07 -6.41 11.39
C LEU A 158 3.78 -7.02 12.60
N LYS A 159 3.63 -8.34 12.81
CA LYS A 159 4.31 -9.02 13.91
C LYS A 159 5.81 -9.15 13.70
N LYS A 160 6.25 -9.42 12.46
CA LYS A 160 7.66 -9.73 12.16
C LYS A 160 8.47 -8.50 11.77
N PHE A 161 7.83 -7.54 11.10
CA PHE A 161 8.43 -6.34 10.56
C PHE A 161 7.63 -5.08 10.96
N PRO A 162 7.46 -4.80 12.28
CA PRO A 162 6.69 -3.64 12.77
C PRO A 162 7.33 -2.28 12.45
N GLN A 163 8.51 -2.26 11.83
CA GLN A 163 9.20 -1.03 11.41
C GLN A 163 9.38 -0.99 9.88
N SER A 164 8.69 -1.87 9.14
CA SER A 164 8.68 -1.84 7.69
C SER A 164 7.96 -0.58 7.20
N ASP A 165 8.44 -0.04 6.07
CA ASP A 165 7.73 1.02 5.33
C ASP A 165 6.35 0.57 4.81
N LEU A 166 6.03 -0.73 4.92
CA LEU A 166 4.73 -1.33 4.57
C LEU A 166 3.83 -1.56 5.78
N ALA A 167 4.27 -1.23 7.00
CA ALA A 167 3.51 -1.53 8.21
C ALA A 167 2.23 -0.67 8.31
N ASP A 168 2.28 0.62 7.99
CA ASP A 168 1.11 1.49 7.89
C ASP A 168 0.12 0.99 6.81
N ASN A 169 0.66 0.51 5.68
CA ASN A 169 -0.09 -0.11 4.60
C ASN A 169 -0.79 -1.40 5.04
N ALA A 170 -0.10 -2.26 5.79
CA ALA A 170 -0.68 -3.48 6.33
C ALA A 170 -1.81 -3.18 7.34
N HIS A 171 -1.63 -2.17 8.19
CA HIS A 171 -2.72 -1.68 9.04
C HIS A 171 -3.88 -1.14 8.22
N TYR A 172 -3.61 -0.38 7.16
CA TYR A 172 -4.65 0.21 6.31
C TYR A 172 -5.51 -0.87 5.66
N TRP A 173 -4.88 -1.88 5.05
CA TRP A 173 -5.61 -2.97 4.41
C TRP A 173 -6.36 -3.85 5.40
N LEU A 174 -5.81 -4.10 6.59
CA LEU A 174 -6.57 -4.78 7.64
C LEU A 174 -7.82 -3.97 8.02
N GLY A 175 -7.69 -2.65 8.16
CA GLY A 175 -8.82 -1.75 8.41
C GLY A 175 -9.90 -1.86 7.33
N GLU A 176 -9.50 -1.81 6.05
CA GLU A 176 -10.41 -1.96 4.91
C GLU A 176 -11.10 -3.33 4.87
N ILE A 177 -10.36 -4.41 5.12
CA ILE A 177 -10.92 -5.77 5.16
C ILE A 177 -11.98 -5.87 6.27
N TYR A 178 -11.66 -5.45 7.50
CA TYR A 178 -12.61 -5.52 8.60
C TYR A 178 -13.83 -4.60 8.39
N ALA A 179 -13.64 -3.42 7.81
CA ALA A 179 -14.74 -2.53 7.44
C ALA A 179 -15.66 -3.20 6.40
N GLY A 180 -15.10 -3.84 5.38
CA GLY A 180 -15.85 -4.59 4.36
C GLY A 180 -16.61 -5.80 4.94
N LEU A 181 -16.09 -6.40 6.02
CA LEU A 181 -16.76 -7.47 6.78
C LEU A 181 -17.83 -6.94 7.76
N GLY A 182 -17.99 -5.62 7.88
CA GLY A 182 -18.91 -4.98 8.82
C GLY A 182 -18.40 -4.90 10.26
N ASP A 183 -17.15 -5.28 10.53
CA ASP A 183 -16.50 -5.10 11.84
C ASP A 183 -15.81 -3.72 11.90
N SER A 184 -16.62 -2.67 11.95
CA SER A 184 -16.16 -1.29 12.03
C SER A 184 -15.30 -1.03 13.27
N ALA A 185 -15.56 -1.72 14.39
CA ALA A 185 -14.79 -1.54 15.61
C ALA A 185 -13.35 -2.05 15.47
N THR A 186 -13.14 -3.17 14.79
CA THR A 186 -11.78 -3.65 14.48
C THR A 186 -11.13 -2.80 13.40
N ALA A 187 -11.90 -2.33 12.41
CA ALA A 187 -11.39 -1.42 11.39
C ALA A 187 -10.84 -0.12 11.98
N GLU A 188 -11.60 0.53 12.87
CA GLU A 188 -11.19 1.75 13.57
C GLU A 188 -9.88 1.55 14.33
N LYS A 189 -9.72 0.43 15.05
CA LYS A 189 -8.47 0.12 15.76
C LYS A 189 -7.27 0.07 14.81
N HIS A 190 -7.43 -0.55 13.64
CA HIS A 190 -6.36 -0.62 12.66
C HIS A 190 -6.01 0.75 12.08
N PHE A 191 -7.00 1.59 11.77
CA PHE A 191 -6.74 2.94 11.29
C PHE A 191 -6.12 3.84 12.37
N HIS A 192 -6.54 3.71 13.62
CA HIS A 192 -5.92 4.44 14.74
C HIS A 192 -4.45 4.08 14.94
N LYS A 193 -4.09 2.79 14.81
CA LYS A 193 -2.69 2.36 14.90
C LYS A 193 -1.78 3.04 13.87
N ILE A 194 -2.29 3.37 12.68
CA ILE A 194 -1.52 4.13 11.69
C ILE A 194 -1.15 5.51 12.25
N LEU A 195 -2.11 6.18 12.88
CA LEU A 195 -1.90 7.52 13.44
C LEU A 195 -0.98 7.51 14.67
N GLU A 196 -1.05 6.44 15.47
CA GLU A 196 -0.32 6.31 16.74
C GLU A 196 1.10 5.79 16.55
N GLU A 197 1.27 4.75 15.72
CA GLU A 197 2.54 4.05 15.54
C GLU A 197 3.31 4.50 14.30
N TYR A 198 2.63 5.04 13.27
CA TYR A 198 3.22 5.42 11.98
C TYR A 198 2.82 6.83 11.52
N PRO A 199 3.03 7.88 12.34
CA PRO A 199 2.51 9.24 12.09
C PRO A 199 3.08 9.94 10.84
N SER A 200 4.19 9.44 10.30
CA SER A 200 4.80 9.90 9.04
C SER A 200 4.55 8.96 7.85
N GLY A 201 3.73 7.92 8.03
CA GLY A 201 3.40 6.93 7.02
C GLY A 201 2.60 7.52 5.85
N ASN A 202 2.70 6.90 4.68
CA ASN A 202 1.98 7.37 3.51
C ASN A 202 0.47 7.15 3.65
N LYS A 203 0.01 6.18 4.45
CA LYS A 203 -1.42 5.90 4.66
C LYS A 203 -2.10 6.73 5.76
N VAL A 204 -1.40 7.68 6.39
CA VAL A 204 -1.97 8.54 7.43
C VAL A 204 -3.18 9.35 6.93
N PRO A 205 -3.14 10.05 5.78
CA PRO A 205 -4.30 10.81 5.29
C PRO A 205 -5.50 9.90 5.00
N ASP A 206 -5.24 8.74 4.38
CA ASP A 206 -6.27 7.75 4.06
C ASP A 206 -6.90 7.15 5.31
N ALA A 207 -6.10 6.83 6.34
CA ALA A 207 -6.58 6.32 7.62
C ALA A 207 -7.50 7.35 8.32
N MET A 208 -7.10 8.62 8.37
CA MET A 208 -7.93 9.69 8.94
C MET A 208 -9.24 9.86 8.16
N TYR A 209 -9.18 9.80 6.82
CA TYR A 209 -10.39 9.83 5.99
C TYR A 209 -11.30 8.63 6.30
N LYS A 210 -10.75 7.42 6.42
CA LYS A 210 -11.52 6.21 6.74
C LYS A 210 -12.16 6.24 8.12
N LEU A 211 -11.49 6.78 9.14
CA LEU A 211 -12.11 7.04 10.44
C LEU A 211 -13.31 8.00 10.31
N GLY A 212 -13.19 9.03 9.47
CA GLY A 212 -14.32 9.91 9.17
C GLY A 212 -15.48 9.21 8.46
N VAL A 213 -15.16 8.29 7.54
CA VAL A 213 -16.15 7.46 6.83
C VAL A 213 -16.89 6.54 7.79
N LEU A 214 -16.17 5.81 8.65
CA LEU A 214 -16.77 4.92 9.66
C LEU A 214 -17.64 5.68 10.66
N ALA A 215 -17.20 6.87 11.08
CA ALA A 215 -18.01 7.76 11.93
C ALA A 215 -19.29 8.22 11.23
N GLN A 216 -19.21 8.57 9.95
CA GLN A 216 -20.39 8.96 9.16
C GLN A 216 -21.35 7.78 8.97
N GLU A 217 -20.84 6.59 8.69
CA GLU A 217 -21.63 5.36 8.51
C GLU A 217 -22.32 4.91 9.80
N SER A 218 -21.73 5.21 10.96
CA SER A 218 -22.38 5.01 12.27
C SER A 218 -23.36 6.12 12.66
N GLY A 219 -23.50 7.16 11.81
CA GLY A 219 -24.39 8.31 12.04
C GLY A 219 -23.78 9.43 12.88
N ASP A 220 -22.53 9.29 13.34
CA ASP A 220 -21.81 10.37 14.03
C ASP A 220 -21.17 11.34 13.03
N CYS A 221 -22.03 12.17 12.44
CA CYS A 221 -21.60 13.22 11.53
C CYS A 221 -20.70 14.28 12.20
N SER A 222 -20.78 14.45 13.52
CA SER A 222 -19.91 15.39 14.25
C SER A 222 -18.47 14.90 14.25
N ALA A 223 -18.26 13.62 14.62
CA ALA A 223 -16.95 12.97 14.57
C ALA A 223 -16.43 12.87 13.14
N ALA A 224 -17.28 12.54 12.16
CA ALA A 224 -16.90 12.50 10.75
C ALA A 224 -16.32 13.84 10.28
N MET A 225 -17.02 14.94 10.56
CA MET A 225 -16.61 16.29 10.18
C MET A 225 -15.31 16.72 10.88
N SER A 226 -15.06 16.24 12.10
CA SER A 226 -13.80 16.44 12.82
C SER A 226 -12.63 15.78 12.07
N TRP A 227 -12.79 14.52 11.68
CA TRP A 227 -11.76 13.79 10.92
C TRP A 227 -11.50 14.40 9.55
N TYR A 228 -12.56 14.71 8.80
CA TYR A 228 -12.46 15.35 7.49
C TYR A 228 -11.76 16.71 7.55
N ARG A 229 -12.00 17.49 8.62
CA ARG A 229 -11.30 18.76 8.84
C ARG A 229 -9.81 18.53 9.04
N LYS A 230 -9.42 17.57 9.89
CA LYS A 230 -8.00 17.24 10.13
C LYS A 230 -7.28 16.89 8.83
N VAL A 231 -7.89 16.08 7.96
CA VAL A 231 -7.30 15.73 6.66
C VAL A 231 -7.09 16.98 5.80
N ARG A 232 -8.10 17.86 5.70
CA ARG A 232 -7.99 19.09 4.89
C ARG A 232 -6.96 20.08 5.45
N GLU A 233 -6.80 20.15 6.76
CA GLU A 233 -5.86 21.06 7.42
C GLU A 233 -4.42 20.53 7.39
N GLN A 234 -4.23 19.22 7.57
CA GLN A 234 -2.90 18.61 7.72
C GLN A 234 -2.37 18.02 6.40
N TYR A 235 -3.26 17.55 5.53
CA TYR A 235 -2.94 16.87 4.27
C TYR A 235 -3.76 17.41 3.08
N PRO A 236 -3.78 18.73 2.84
CA PRO A 236 -4.57 19.34 1.78
C PRO A 236 -4.22 18.82 0.37
N TRP A 237 -2.99 18.35 0.19
CA TRP A 237 -2.43 17.79 -1.04
C TRP A 237 -2.76 16.31 -1.27
N SER A 238 -3.32 15.61 -0.28
CA SER A 238 -3.62 14.19 -0.39
C SER A 238 -4.80 13.94 -1.34
N PRO A 239 -4.81 12.85 -2.14
CA PRO A 239 -5.93 12.56 -3.04
C PRO A 239 -7.28 12.39 -2.33
N VAL A 240 -7.28 11.95 -1.06
CA VAL A 240 -8.51 11.83 -0.27
C VAL A 240 -9.12 13.19 0.12
N SER A 241 -8.33 14.27 0.12
CA SER A 241 -8.81 15.63 0.37
C SER A 241 -9.91 16.05 -0.62
N GLU A 242 -9.81 15.64 -1.89
CA GLU A 242 -10.81 15.91 -2.91
C GLU A 242 -12.14 15.17 -2.66
N LYS A 243 -12.08 13.96 -2.09
CA LYS A 243 -13.25 13.12 -1.82
C LYS A 243 -14.08 13.61 -0.63
N ILE A 244 -13.47 14.40 0.25
CA ILE A 244 -14.09 14.86 1.50
C ILE A 244 -15.28 15.78 1.26
N GLU A 245 -15.21 16.69 0.29
CA GLU A 245 -16.27 17.70 0.10
C GLU A 245 -17.64 17.10 -0.16
N GLU A 246 -17.70 16.02 -0.95
CA GLU A 246 -18.96 15.33 -1.22
C GLU A 246 -19.53 14.66 0.03
N ARG A 247 -18.67 14.00 0.81
CA ARG A 247 -19.09 13.33 2.06
C ARG A 247 -19.55 14.30 3.13
N ARG A 248 -18.90 15.48 3.24
CA ARG A 248 -19.32 16.53 4.17
C ARG A 248 -20.74 17.01 3.90
N LYS A 249 -21.09 17.25 2.63
CA LYS A 249 -22.43 17.67 2.24
C LYS A 249 -23.50 16.67 2.66
N GLN A 250 -23.20 15.37 2.55
CA GLN A 250 -24.13 14.31 2.98
C GLN A 250 -24.43 14.39 4.49
N CYS A 251 -23.43 14.73 5.31
CA CYS A 251 -23.62 14.94 6.74
C CYS A 251 -24.35 16.26 7.08
N GLU A 252 -24.16 17.30 6.28
CA GLU A 252 -24.86 18.59 6.47
C GLU A 252 -26.36 18.49 6.14
N VAL A 253 -26.76 17.61 5.23
CA VAL A 253 -28.17 17.37 4.86
C VAL A 253 -28.88 16.42 5.83
N ALA A 254 -28.13 15.61 6.58
CA ALA A 254 -28.67 14.65 7.54
C ALA A 254 -28.99 15.26 8.93
N GLN A 255 -28.66 16.53 9.16
CA GLN A 255 -28.94 17.31 10.38
C GLN A 255 -30.16 18.21 10.20
#